data_AF-A0A5D0RQ26-F1
#
_entry.id   AF-A0A5D0RQ26-F1
#
_cell.length_a   1.000
_cell.length_b   1.000
_cell.length_c   1.000
_cell.angle_alpha   90.00
_cell.angle_beta   90.00
_cell.angle_gamma   90.00
#
_symmetry.space_group_name_H-M   'P 1'
#
loop_
_entity.id
_entity.type
_entity.pdbx_description
1 polymer ?
#
loop_
_entity_poly.entity_id
_entity_poly.type
_entity_poly.pdbx_seq_one_letter_code
_entity_poly.pdbx_strand_id
1 'polypeptide(L)'
;MIGKIFTEGFWKNNAVFKQVLGLCPALAVTTSAINGIAMGLASAAVLLCSNFVVSLIKDIIPSKVRIPSYIVIIAGFVTMVDLLMN
;
A
#
# COMPACT_ATOMS: atom_id res chain seq x y z
N MET A 1 -15.59 15.56 -29.93
CA MET A 1 -14.96 14.23 -30.08
C MET A 1 -13.55 14.14 -29.47
N ILE A 2 -12.82 15.25 -29.25
CA ILE A 2 -11.46 15.24 -28.67
C ILE A 2 -11.40 15.18 -27.13
N GLY A 3 -12.39 15.73 -26.41
CA GLY A 3 -12.34 15.88 -24.95
C GLY A 3 -12.42 14.59 -24.13
N LYS A 4 -13.03 13.52 -24.68
CA LYS A 4 -13.08 12.21 -24.02
C LYS A 4 -11.71 11.53 -23.99
N ILE A 5 -10.91 11.64 -25.05
CA ILE A 5 -9.59 11.01 -25.13
C ILE A 5 -8.61 11.64 -24.13
N PHE A 6 -8.67 12.97 -23.96
CA PHE A 6 -7.85 13.67 -22.97
C PHE A 6 -8.24 13.32 -21.52
N THR A 7 -9.55 13.23 -21.24
CA THR A 7 -10.04 12.88 -19.90
C THR A 7 -9.75 11.42 -19.54
N GLU A 8 -9.87 10.50 -20.51
CA GLU A 8 -9.61 9.08 -20.28
C GLU A 8 -8.12 8.76 -20.21
N GLY A 9 -7.28 9.43 -21.01
CA GLY A 9 -5.83 9.29 -20.97
C GLY A 9 -5.19 9.89 -19.70
N PHE A 10 -5.67 11.04 -19.24
CA PHE A 10 -5.08 11.73 -18.08
C PHE A 10 -5.57 11.16 -16.73
N TRP A 11 -6.85 10.76 -16.62
CA TRP A 11 -7.44 10.40 -15.32
C TRP A 11 -7.66 8.88 -15.12
N LYS A 12 -8.11 8.15 -16.15
CA LYS A 12 -8.41 6.71 -15.99
C LYS A 12 -7.21 5.80 -16.22
N ASN A 13 -6.31 6.16 -17.15
CA ASN A 13 -5.24 5.28 -17.59
C ASN A 13 -3.82 5.76 -17.25
N ASN A 14 -3.68 6.91 -16.58
CA ASN A 14 -2.36 7.44 -16.26
C ASN A 14 -1.75 6.73 -15.05
N ALA A 15 -0.91 5.73 -15.33
CA ALA A 15 -0.17 4.96 -14.31
C ALA A 15 0.64 5.88 -13.37
N VAL A 16 1.07 7.05 -13.85
CA VAL A 16 1.82 8.03 -13.05
C VAL A 16 1.04 8.44 -11.79
N PHE A 17 -0.27 8.70 -11.90
CA PHE A 17 -1.08 9.06 -10.71
C PHE A 17 -1.22 7.90 -9.72
N LYS A 18 -1.33 6.65 -10.21
CA LYS A 18 -1.39 5.47 -9.33
C LYS A 18 -0.04 5.21 -8.64
N GLN A 19 1.07 5.43 -9.34
CA GLN A 19 2.42 5.30 -8.79
C GLN A 19 2.67 6.33 -7.68
N VAL A 20 2.18 7.56 -7.86
CA VAL A 20 2.29 8.65 -6.87
C VAL A 20 1.56 8.35 -5.57
N LEU A 21 0.40 7.66 -5.61
CA LEU A 21 -0.32 7.27 -4.39
C LEU A 21 0.48 6.34 -3.47
N GLY A 22 1.47 5.61 -3.99
CA GLY A 22 2.34 4.70 -3.24
C GLY A 22 3.71 5.29 -2.84
N LEU A 23 4.01 6.55 -3.20
CA LEU A 23 5.36 7.13 -3.06
C LEU A 23 5.64 7.76 -1.68
N CYS A 24 4.63 7.97 -0.84
CA CYS A 24 4.76 8.60 0.48
C CYS A 24 5.91 8.02 1.35
N PRO A 25 6.08 6.70 1.52
CA PRO A 25 7.18 6.17 2.35
C PRO A 25 8.55 6.39 1.70
N ALA A 26 8.65 6.39 0.37
CA ALA A 26 9.91 6.64 -0.33
C ALA A 26 10.38 8.10 -0.18
N LEU A 27 9.43 9.04 -0.17
CA LEU A 27 9.69 10.45 0.08
C LEU A 27 10.10 10.73 1.53
N ALA A 28 9.68 9.91 2.49
CA ALA A 28 10.01 10.06 3.91
C ALA A 28 11.43 9.59 4.27
N VAL A 29 11.98 8.61 3.55
CA VAL A 29 13.25 7.96 3.92
C VAL A 29 14.50 8.52 3.22
N THR A 30 14.35 9.55 2.38
CA THR A 30 15.47 10.18 1.64
C THR A 30 16.49 10.88 2.53
N THR A 31 16.18 11.11 3.82
CA THR A 31 17.12 11.74 4.77
C THR A 31 18.25 10.81 5.22
N SER A 32 18.05 9.49 5.19
CA SER A 32 19.02 8.54 5.73
C SER A 32 18.89 7.16 5.10
N ALA A 33 19.99 6.65 4.54
CA ALA A 33 20.04 5.31 3.94
C ALA A 33 19.70 4.20 4.95
N ILE A 34 20.13 4.36 6.21
CA ILE A 34 19.79 3.42 7.30
C ILE A 34 18.27 3.34 7.52
N ASN A 35 17.59 4.50 7.60
CA ASN A 35 16.15 4.52 7.82
C ASN A 35 15.38 3.95 6.62
N GLY A 36 15.83 4.21 5.39
CA GLY A 36 15.21 3.63 4.20
C GLY A 36 15.31 2.12 4.13
N ILE A 37 16.47 1.56 4.47
CA ILE A 37 16.65 0.10 4.53
C ILE A 37 15.81 -0.49 5.66
N ALA A 38 15.80 0.14 6.84
CA ALA A 38 14.99 -0.31 7.97
C ALA A 38 13.49 -0.32 7.65
N MET A 39 12.95 0.76 7.07
CA MET A 39 11.53 0.85 6.69
C MET A 39 11.16 -0.16 5.60
N GLY A 40 12.05 -0.36 4.62
CA GLY A 40 11.84 -1.32 3.54
C GLY A 40 11.82 -2.77 4.05
N LEU A 41 12.76 -3.14 4.92
CA LEU A 41 12.80 -4.47 5.53
C LEU A 41 11.60 -4.71 6.46
N ALA A 42 11.27 -3.72 7.28
CA ALA A 42 10.11 -3.77 8.18
C ALA A 42 8.81 -3.96 7.39
N SER A 43 8.60 -3.17 6.34
CA SER A 43 7.40 -3.26 5.50
C SER A 43 7.34 -4.60 4.74
N ALA A 44 8.47 -5.10 4.24
CA ALA A 44 8.52 -6.41 3.56
C ALA A 44 8.13 -7.56 4.50
N ALA A 45 8.65 -7.55 5.74
CA ALA A 45 8.29 -8.54 6.76
C ALA A 45 6.80 -8.46 7.13
N VAL A 46 6.26 -7.25 7.30
CA VAL A 46 4.85 -7.00 7.58
C VAL A 46 3.94 -7.48 6.45
N LEU A 47 4.30 -7.19 5.20
CA LEU A 47 3.53 -7.60 4.02
C LEU A 47 3.52 -9.13 3.85
N LEU A 48 4.62 -9.80 4.13
CA LEU A 48 4.69 -11.27 4.13
C LEU A 48 3.76 -11.86 5.19
N CYS A 49 3.81 -11.34 6.42
CA CYS A 49 2.95 -11.78 7.52
C CYS A 49 1.47 -11.49 7.22
N SER A 50 1.17 -10.30 6.70
CA SER A 50 -0.19 -9.88 6.32
C SER A 50 -0.76 -10.76 5.21
N ASN A 51 0.01 -11.10 4.17
CA ASN A 51 -0.47 -11.99 3.10
C ASN A 51 -0.78 -13.39 3.61
N PHE A 52 -0.02 -13.89 4.59
CA PHE A 52 -0.30 -15.17 5.21
C PHE A 52 -1.64 -15.16 5.94
N VAL A 53 -1.87 -14.15 6.80
CA VAL A 53 -3.13 -13.99 7.55
C VAL A 53 -4.32 -13.71 6.62
N VAL A 54 -4.14 -12.85 5.62
CA VAL A 54 -5.17 -12.54 4.61
C VAL A 54 -5.57 -13.79 3.84
N SER A 55 -4.62 -14.69 3.53
CA SER A 55 -4.92 -15.95 2.83
C SER A 55 -5.81 -16.90 3.63
N LEU A 56 -5.78 -16.85 4.97
CA LEU A 56 -6.69 -17.60 5.83
C LEU A 56 -8.08 -16.95 5.93
N ILE A 57 -8.14 -15.61 5.96
CA ILE A 57 -9.39 -14.84 6.15
C ILE A 57 -10.17 -14.64 4.82
N LYS A 58 -9.53 -14.81 3.66
CA LYS A 58 -10.07 -14.50 2.32
C LYS A 58 -11.39 -15.19 1.96
N ASP A 59 -11.73 -16.29 2.62
CA ASP A 59 -12.89 -17.12 2.32
C ASP A 59 -14.20 -16.58 2.95
N ILE A 60 -14.09 -15.84 4.05
CA ILE A 60 -15.23 -15.30 4.82
C ILE A 60 -15.68 -13.91 4.31
N ILE A 61 -14.91 -13.25 3.44
CA ILE A 61 -15.14 -11.84 3.10
C ILE A 61 -16.02 -11.66 1.84
N PRO A 62 -17.18 -10.97 1.94
CA PRO A 62 -18.04 -10.70 0.79
C PRO A 62 -17.40 -9.76 -0.23
N SER A 63 -17.60 -10.03 -1.53
CA SER A 63 -16.90 -9.42 -2.67
C SER A 63 -16.93 -7.89 -2.73
N LYS A 64 -17.92 -7.25 -2.11
CA LYS A 64 -18.07 -5.78 -2.11
C LYS A 64 -17.10 -5.07 -1.16
N VAL A 65 -16.57 -5.74 -0.13
CA VAL A 65 -15.71 -5.14 0.91
C VAL A 65 -14.29 -5.71 0.95
N ARG A 66 -13.92 -6.52 -0.04
CA ARG A 66 -12.62 -7.20 -0.10
C ARG A 66 -11.43 -6.22 -0.15
N ILE A 67 -11.52 -5.18 -0.99
CA ILE A 67 -10.46 -4.17 -1.15
C ILE A 67 -10.22 -3.39 0.16
N PRO A 68 -11.22 -2.73 0.78
CA PRO A 68 -11.00 -1.99 2.03
C PRO A 68 -10.61 -2.89 3.21
N SER A 69 -11.14 -4.11 3.30
CA SER A 69 -10.76 -5.04 4.39
C SER A 69 -9.27 -5.38 4.37
N TYR A 70 -8.71 -5.64 3.19
CA TYR A 70 -7.27 -5.94 3.07
C TYR A 70 -6.40 -4.75 3.44
N ILE A 71 -6.81 -3.53 3.08
CA ILE A 71 -6.09 -2.30 3.44
C ILE A 71 -6.08 -2.10 4.95
N VAL A 72 -7.20 -2.35 5.65
CA VAL A 72 -7.27 -2.21 7.11
C VAL A 72 -6.39 -3.23 7.84
N ILE A 73 -6.35 -4.48 7.35
CA ILE A 73 -5.47 -5.51 7.92
C ILE A 73 -4.00 -5.10 7.78
N ILE A 74 -3.59 -4.64 6.60
CA ILE A 74 -2.21 -4.19 6.34
C ILE A 74 -1.88 -2.95 7.21
N ALA A 75 -2.80 -1.99 7.31
CA ALA A 75 -2.63 -0.79 8.13
C ALA A 75 -2.45 -1.14 9.61
N GLY A 76 -3.26 -2.05 10.15
CA GLY A 76 -3.15 -2.48 11.54
C GLY A 76 -1.81 -3.15 11.87
N PHE A 77 -1.30 -3.99 10.96
CA PHE A 77 0.03 -4.59 11.14
C PHE A 77 1.16 -3.56 11.05
N VAL A 78 1.07 -2.60 10.13
CA VAL A 78 2.05 -1.49 10.04
C VAL A 78 2.04 -0.66 11.33
N THR A 79 0.86 -0.33 11.88
CA THR A 79 0.76 0.40 13.15
C THR A 79 1.40 -0.35 14.32
N MET A 80 1.24 -1.67 14.39
CA MET A 80 1.92 -2.49 15.40
C MET A 80 3.44 -2.41 15.30
N VAL A 81 3.99 -2.46 14.08
CA VAL A 81 5.45 -2.36 13.88
C VAL A 81 5.97 -0.95 14.15
N ASP A 82 5.21 0.08 13.77
CA ASP A 82 5.53 1.48 14.05
C ASP A 82 5.64 1.73 15.57
N LEU A 83 4.70 1.19 16.36
CA LEU A 83 4.73 1.24 17.82
C LEU A 83 5.90 0.44 18.44
N LEU A 84 6.37 -0.62 17.77
CA LEU A 84 7.51 -1.42 18.24
C LEU A 84 8.87 -0.76 17.93
N MET A 85 8.93 0.08 16.90
CA MET A 85 10.15 0.79 16.48
C MET A 85 10.37 2.13 17.20
N ASN A 86 9.34 2.68 17.85
CA ASN A 86 9.37 3.94 18.60
C ASN A 86 9.73 3.73 20.07
#